data_AF-A0A2G4HWC3-F1
#
_entry.id   AF-A0A2G4HWC3-F1
#
_cell.length_a   1.000
_cell.length_b   1.000
_cell.length_c   1.000
_cell.angle_alpha   90.00
_cell.angle_beta   90.00
_cell.angle_gamma   90.00
#
_symmetry.space_group_name_H-M   'P 1'
#
loop_
_entity.id
_entity.type
_entity.pdbx_description
1 polymer ?
#
loop_
_entity_poly.entity_id
_entity_poly.type
_entity_poly.pdbx_seq_one_letter_code
_entity_poly.pdbx_strand_id
1 'polypeptide(L)'
;MQALVSMLVGWIFVLCLWQGAEARETFAQKEQATTEADPTQSPSFDEQKKGIPQSLFTWIKMAKGYDVEWDTFGRKGWYTQDPRLKPVEPGSVFPTDSPAIYIVFESAPLEDPTQFSAQWFQEKEQGLFSSVPLGKDTLEVPGHERYGFLELKRPGEAWAVGTYLVKLFITPLGQQSFHAGNQVGTMRFTIVQFAPVDGSPRK
;
A
#
# COMPACT_ATOMS: atom_id res chain seq x y z
N MET A 1 32.68 75.75 -16.26
CA MET A 1 33.21 74.37 -16.35
C MET A 1 32.60 73.51 -15.24
N GLN A 2 31.27 73.37 -15.26
CA GLN A 2 30.47 72.55 -14.34
C GLN A 2 29.26 71.90 -15.06
N ALA A 3 29.17 72.08 -16.37
CA ALA A 3 28.10 71.54 -17.21
C ALA A 3 28.54 70.31 -18.03
N LEU A 4 29.80 69.86 -17.89
CA LEU A 4 30.34 68.73 -18.66
C LEU A 4 30.32 67.40 -17.89
N VAL A 5 30.05 67.40 -16.58
CA VAL A 5 30.04 66.18 -15.75
C VAL A 5 28.62 65.65 -15.53
N SER A 6 27.58 66.48 -15.69
CA SER A 6 26.18 66.09 -15.50
C SER A 6 25.50 65.53 -16.76
N MET A 7 26.07 65.70 -17.96
CA MET A 7 25.52 65.09 -19.19
C MET A 7 25.97 63.63 -19.42
N LEU A 8 27.00 63.15 -18.72
CA LEU A 8 27.54 61.79 -18.91
C LEU A 8 26.90 60.73 -18.00
N VAL A 9 26.24 61.13 -16.92
CA VAL A 9 25.51 60.21 -16.02
C VAL A 9 24.05 60.03 -16.44
N GLY A 10 23.45 61.03 -17.10
CA GLY A 10 22.07 60.96 -17.60
C GLY A 10 21.89 60.10 -18.86
N TRP A 11 22.95 59.86 -19.63
CA TRP A 11 22.89 59.04 -20.84
C TRP A 11 23.16 57.55 -20.59
N ILE A 12 23.79 57.18 -19.47
CA ILE A 12 24.00 55.77 -19.13
C ILE A 12 22.72 55.14 -18.55
N PHE A 13 21.86 55.92 -17.87
CA PHE A 13 20.59 55.40 -17.34
C PHE A 13 19.48 55.25 -18.38
N VAL A 14 19.56 55.93 -19.53
CA VAL A 14 18.55 55.82 -20.60
C VAL A 14 18.89 54.71 -21.61
N LEU A 15 20.14 54.27 -21.70
CA LEU A 15 20.55 53.16 -22.57
C LEU A 15 20.38 51.76 -21.95
N CYS A 16 20.14 51.64 -20.64
CA CYS A 16 20.00 50.34 -19.97
C CYS A 16 18.55 49.87 -19.76
N LEU A 17 17.53 50.70 -20.00
CA LEU A 17 16.13 50.27 -19.86
C LEU A 17 15.45 49.92 -21.18
N TRP A 18 16.19 50.00 -22.30
CA TRP A 18 15.69 49.66 -23.63
C TRP A 18 16.28 48.37 -24.22
N GLN A 19 16.82 47.51 -23.36
CA GLN A 19 16.93 46.10 -23.66
C GLN A 19 15.87 45.38 -22.83
N GLY A 20 14.63 45.43 -23.32
CA GLY A 20 13.71 44.33 -23.14
C GLY A 20 14.39 43.11 -23.76
N ALA A 21 15.23 42.44 -22.98
CA ALA A 21 15.71 41.12 -23.30
C ALA A 21 14.47 40.24 -23.31
N GLU A 22 13.89 40.05 -24.50
CA GLU A 22 13.11 38.87 -24.80
C GLU A 22 14.02 37.68 -24.49
N ALA A 23 13.94 37.18 -23.26
CA ALA A 23 14.26 35.79 -22.97
C ALA A 23 13.16 34.92 -23.60
N ARG A 24 13.02 35.02 -24.94
CA ARG A 24 12.39 33.99 -25.76
C ARG A 24 13.42 32.89 -25.96
N GLU A 25 13.71 32.16 -24.90
CA GLU A 25 13.88 30.73 -25.07
C GLU A 25 12.54 30.10 -24.73
N THR A 26 11.62 30.19 -25.69
CA THR A 26 10.59 29.17 -25.87
C THR A 26 11.34 27.86 -26.09
N PHE A 27 11.74 27.21 -25.00
CA PHE A 27 11.91 25.76 -25.02
C PHE A 27 10.57 25.24 -25.52
N ALA A 28 10.53 24.76 -26.76
CA ALA A 28 9.41 23.95 -27.19
C ALA A 28 9.33 22.84 -26.14
N GLN A 29 8.29 22.88 -25.31
CA GLN A 29 7.99 21.82 -24.36
C GLN A 29 7.97 20.57 -25.22
N LYS A 30 9.03 19.76 -25.12
CA LYS A 30 9.12 18.52 -25.88
C LYS A 30 7.93 17.73 -25.39
N GLU A 31 6.90 17.66 -26.24
CA GLU A 31 5.65 17.00 -25.93
C GLU A 31 6.05 15.58 -25.56
N GLN A 32 6.06 15.32 -24.25
CA GLN A 32 6.48 14.06 -23.71
C GLN A 32 5.34 13.15 -24.09
N ALA A 33 5.51 12.44 -25.22
CA ALA A 33 4.52 11.53 -25.75
C ALA A 33 4.01 10.71 -24.59
N THR A 34 2.71 10.84 -24.29
CA THR A 34 2.05 10.07 -23.25
C THR A 34 2.33 8.62 -23.57
N THR A 35 3.31 8.05 -22.87
CA THR A 35 3.55 6.63 -22.92
C THR A 35 2.41 6.07 -22.11
N GLU A 36 1.35 5.64 -22.79
CA GLU A 36 0.31 4.84 -22.19
C GLU A 36 1.00 3.59 -21.67
N ALA A 37 1.36 3.61 -20.38
CA ALA A 37 1.83 2.43 -19.71
C ALA A 37 0.64 1.47 -19.70
N ASP A 38 0.78 0.32 -20.37
CA ASP A 38 -0.16 -0.77 -20.21
C ASP A 38 -0.41 -0.97 -18.72
N PRO A 39 -1.69 -1.15 -18.30
CA PRO A 39 -2.01 -1.25 -16.89
C PRO A 39 -1.25 -2.43 -16.29
N THR A 40 -0.21 -2.12 -15.50
CA THR A 40 0.58 -3.11 -14.79
C THR A 40 -0.36 -3.98 -13.96
N GLN A 41 -0.50 -5.25 -14.34
CA GLN A 41 -1.27 -6.20 -13.55
C GLN A 41 -0.52 -6.45 -12.24
N SER A 42 -1.11 -6.06 -11.11
CA SER A 42 -0.52 -6.35 -9.82
C SER A 42 -0.52 -7.86 -9.55
N PRO A 43 0.51 -8.37 -8.87
CA PRO A 43 0.59 -9.80 -8.54
C PRO A 43 -0.57 -10.21 -7.61
N SER A 44 -1.00 -11.47 -7.73
CA SER A 44 -1.84 -12.11 -6.72
C SER A 44 -0.94 -12.73 -5.64
N PHE A 45 -1.34 -12.57 -4.37
CA PHE A 45 -0.74 -13.23 -3.21
C PHE A 45 -1.62 -14.39 -2.68
N ASP A 46 -2.59 -14.85 -3.47
CA ASP A 46 -3.44 -16.00 -3.12
C ASP A 46 -2.61 -17.27 -2.95
N GLU A 47 -1.60 -17.45 -3.81
CA GLU A 47 -0.66 -18.57 -3.78
C GLU A 47 0.76 -18.09 -3.49
N GLN A 48 1.17 -18.22 -2.22
CA GLN A 48 2.54 -17.93 -1.83
C GLN A 48 3.45 -19.15 -2.02
N LYS A 49 4.47 -18.99 -2.86
CA LYS A 49 5.52 -20.00 -3.06
C LYS A 49 6.61 -19.83 -2.00
N LYS A 50 6.90 -20.89 -1.26
CA LYS A 50 7.97 -20.90 -0.26
C LYS A 50 9.31 -20.55 -0.91
N GLY A 51 10.02 -19.57 -0.33
CA GLY A 51 11.36 -19.16 -0.78
C GLY A 51 11.38 -18.17 -1.95
N ILE A 52 10.21 -17.67 -2.41
CA ILE A 52 10.13 -16.62 -3.41
C ILE A 52 9.51 -15.38 -2.75
N PRO A 53 10.29 -14.32 -2.49
CA PRO A 53 9.74 -13.06 -1.97
C PRO A 53 8.67 -12.50 -2.92
N GLN A 54 7.53 -12.09 -2.36
CA GLN A 54 6.45 -11.46 -3.10
C GLN A 54 6.30 -10.03 -2.62
N SER A 55 6.80 -9.08 -3.42
CA SER A 55 6.97 -7.68 -2.98
C SER A 55 7.83 -7.61 -1.70
N LEU A 56 7.43 -6.81 -0.71
CA LEU A 56 8.11 -6.68 0.57
C LEU A 56 7.73 -7.79 1.58
N PHE A 57 6.82 -8.69 1.23
CA PHE A 57 6.37 -9.74 2.12
C PHE A 57 7.27 -10.97 2.02
N THR A 58 7.85 -11.36 3.15
CA THR A 58 8.42 -12.71 3.33
C THR A 58 7.32 -13.76 3.37
N TRP A 59 6.18 -13.44 3.97
CA TRP A 59 4.90 -14.15 3.80
C TRP A 59 3.73 -13.23 4.15
N ILE A 60 2.55 -13.52 3.60
CA ILE A 60 1.27 -12.85 3.87
C ILE A 60 0.13 -13.86 3.73
N LYS A 61 -0.80 -13.88 4.69
CA LYS A 61 -1.90 -14.85 4.77
C LYS A 61 -3.18 -14.19 5.26
N MET A 62 -4.31 -14.57 4.66
CA MET A 62 -5.62 -14.32 5.25
C MET A 62 -5.91 -15.37 6.33
N ALA A 63 -6.58 -14.96 7.40
CA ALA A 63 -6.82 -15.78 8.58
C ALA A 63 -8.06 -15.31 9.35
N LYS A 64 -8.62 -16.19 10.19
CA LYS A 64 -9.75 -15.85 11.08
C LYS A 64 -9.31 -15.06 12.31
N GLY A 65 -8.03 -15.13 12.64
CA GLY A 65 -7.43 -14.42 13.76
C GLY A 65 -5.91 -14.43 13.66
N TYR A 66 -5.27 -13.93 14.71
CA TYR A 66 -3.83 -14.03 14.89
C TYR A 66 -3.52 -14.26 16.37
N ASP A 67 -2.45 -15.02 16.62
CA ASP A 67 -1.86 -15.18 17.94
C ASP A 67 -0.57 -14.38 18.02
N VAL A 68 -0.35 -13.78 19.19
CA VAL A 68 0.89 -13.09 19.52
C VAL A 68 1.78 -14.06 20.28
N GLU A 69 2.79 -14.60 19.60
CA GLU A 69 3.80 -15.39 20.27
C GLU A 69 4.83 -14.49 20.95
N TRP A 70 4.78 -14.49 22.27
CA TRP A 70 5.82 -13.91 23.09
C TRP A 70 6.97 -14.91 23.22
N ASP A 71 8.10 -14.63 22.58
CA ASP A 71 9.29 -15.47 22.72
C ASP A 71 9.81 -15.39 24.16
N THR A 72 9.65 -16.49 24.90
CA THR A 72 10.14 -16.64 26.28
C THR A 72 11.52 -17.31 26.31
N PHE A 73 12.05 -17.74 25.17
CA PHE A 73 13.30 -18.49 25.08
C PHE A 73 14.46 -17.60 24.58
N GLY A 74 15.05 -16.85 25.50
CA GLY A 74 16.30 -16.11 25.25
C GLY A 74 16.86 -15.45 26.51
N ARG A 75 18.18 -15.23 26.56
CA ARG A 75 18.75 -14.32 27.57
C ARG A 75 18.14 -12.93 27.36
N LYS A 76 17.53 -12.36 28.41
CA LYS A 76 17.00 -10.99 28.36
C LYS A 76 18.10 -10.03 27.90
N GLY A 77 17.88 -9.34 26.78
CA GLY A 77 18.73 -8.25 26.29
C GLY A 77 19.32 -8.42 24.88
N TRP A 78 19.15 -9.58 24.22
CA TRP A 78 19.69 -9.80 22.87
C TRP A 78 18.63 -10.54 22.02
N TYR A 79 17.87 -9.78 21.22
CA TYR A 79 16.92 -10.26 20.16
C TYR A 79 15.56 -10.88 20.56
N THR A 80 14.90 -10.44 21.63
CA THR A 80 13.49 -10.85 21.90
C THR A 80 12.62 -9.63 22.17
N GLN A 81 12.28 -8.87 21.13
CA GLN A 81 11.40 -7.69 21.28
C GLN A 81 10.27 -7.61 20.26
N ASP A 82 10.32 -8.32 19.13
CA ASP A 82 9.21 -8.29 18.18
C ASP A 82 8.21 -9.43 18.47
N PRO A 83 6.96 -9.12 18.88
CA PRO A 83 5.92 -10.13 18.96
C PRO A 83 5.76 -10.82 17.60
N ARG A 84 5.96 -12.14 17.55
CA ARG A 84 5.76 -12.89 16.30
C ARG A 84 4.28 -13.13 16.15
N LEU A 85 3.71 -12.67 15.03
CA LEU A 85 2.32 -12.93 14.71
C LEU A 85 2.18 -14.25 13.98
N LYS A 86 1.30 -15.12 14.48
CA LYS A 86 0.91 -16.35 13.79
C LYS A 86 -0.54 -16.27 13.34
N PRO A 87 -0.85 -16.54 12.06
CA PRO A 87 -2.23 -16.59 11.60
C PRO A 87 -2.95 -17.79 12.23
N VAL A 88 -4.14 -17.52 12.80
CA VAL A 88 -5.04 -18.55 13.35
C VAL A 88 -6.04 -18.93 12.28
N GLU A 89 -6.11 -20.23 11.97
CA GLU A 89 -6.94 -20.78 10.89
C GLU A 89 -6.74 -20.02 9.55
N PRO A 90 -5.53 -20.06 8.96
CA PRO A 90 -5.27 -19.39 7.69
C PRO A 90 -6.12 -20.00 6.58
N GLY A 91 -6.75 -19.13 5.77
CA GLY A 91 -7.64 -19.55 4.70
C GLY A 91 -8.18 -18.38 3.90
N SER A 92 -8.91 -18.70 2.84
CA SER A 92 -9.58 -17.72 1.97
C SER A 92 -11.10 -17.88 1.96
N VAL A 93 -11.67 -18.76 2.79
CA VAL A 93 -13.10 -19.01 2.88
C VAL A 93 -13.57 -18.71 4.30
N PHE A 94 -14.52 -17.78 4.43
CA PHE A 94 -14.99 -17.28 5.72
C PHE A 94 -16.52 -17.30 5.80
N PRO A 95 -17.11 -17.57 6.98
CA PRO A 95 -18.57 -17.51 7.14
C PRO A 95 -19.08 -16.07 7.18
N THR A 96 -20.37 -15.88 6.87
CA THR A 96 -21.03 -14.56 6.84
C THR A 96 -21.01 -13.82 8.18
N ASP A 97 -20.95 -14.55 9.29
CA ASP A 97 -20.94 -14.02 10.65
C ASP A 97 -19.54 -13.63 11.15
N SER A 98 -18.48 -13.89 10.36
CA SER A 98 -17.10 -13.53 10.71
C SER A 98 -17.02 -12.05 11.12
N PRO A 99 -16.60 -11.73 12.35
CA PRO A 99 -16.55 -10.34 12.81
C PRO A 99 -15.53 -9.52 12.01
N ALA A 100 -14.38 -10.13 11.72
CA ALA A 100 -13.32 -9.59 10.89
C ALA A 100 -12.60 -10.72 10.15
N ILE A 101 -11.92 -10.36 9.08
CA ILE A 101 -10.93 -11.19 8.38
C ILE A 101 -9.58 -10.51 8.55
N TYR A 102 -8.56 -11.26 8.97
CA TYR A 102 -7.23 -10.70 9.20
C TYR A 102 -6.31 -11.03 8.05
N ILE A 103 -5.56 -10.04 7.58
CA ILE A 103 -4.40 -10.25 6.71
C ILE A 103 -3.16 -10.13 7.59
N VAL A 104 -2.54 -11.25 7.91
CA VAL A 104 -1.35 -11.33 8.77
C VAL A 104 -0.13 -11.50 7.88
N PHE A 105 0.95 -10.81 8.18
CA PHE A 105 2.17 -10.85 7.36
C PHE A 105 3.45 -10.72 8.16
N GLU A 106 4.54 -11.18 7.54
CA GLU A 106 5.90 -10.81 7.89
C GLU A 106 6.53 -10.12 6.68
N SER A 107 7.12 -8.95 6.88
CA SER A 107 7.88 -8.22 5.88
C SER A 107 9.38 -8.51 5.97
N ALA A 108 10.07 -8.24 4.86
CA ALA A 108 11.51 -7.99 4.91
C ALA A 108 11.80 -6.84 5.91
N PRO A 109 13.00 -6.79 6.51
CA PRO A 109 13.43 -5.66 7.32
C PRO A 109 13.17 -4.34 6.58
N LEU A 110 12.55 -3.40 7.28
CA LEU A 110 12.18 -2.10 6.72
C LEU A 110 13.28 -1.10 7.06
N GLU A 111 13.80 -0.41 6.05
CA GLU A 111 14.80 0.66 6.29
C GLU A 111 14.14 1.87 6.97
N ASP A 112 12.94 2.23 6.51
CA ASP A 112 12.15 3.36 7.01
C ASP A 112 10.75 2.90 7.47
N PRO A 113 10.11 3.61 8.43
CA PRO A 113 8.72 3.39 8.78
C PRO A 113 7.82 3.40 7.55
N THR A 114 6.97 2.39 7.45
CA THR A 114 6.20 2.12 6.24
C THR A 114 4.74 1.87 6.59
N GLN A 115 3.85 2.45 5.81
CA GLN A 115 2.41 2.26 5.93
C GLN A 115 1.94 1.15 4.97
N PHE A 116 1.30 0.13 5.53
CA PHE A 116 0.62 -0.95 4.83
C PHE A 116 -0.88 -0.67 4.85
N SER A 117 -1.56 -0.87 3.73
CA SER A 117 -3.01 -0.70 3.69
C SER A 117 -3.70 -1.72 2.80
N ALA A 118 -4.94 -2.01 3.14
CA ALA A 118 -5.84 -2.88 2.38
C ALA A 118 -7.11 -2.12 2.03
N GLN A 119 -7.62 -2.38 0.83
CA GLN A 119 -8.97 -1.99 0.42
C GLN A 119 -9.67 -3.21 -0.16
N TRP A 120 -10.90 -3.49 0.27
CA TRP A 120 -11.63 -4.67 -0.19
C TRP A 120 -12.92 -4.32 -0.93
N PHE A 121 -13.21 -5.11 -1.96
CA PHE A 121 -14.27 -4.90 -2.92
C PHE A 121 -15.04 -6.20 -3.09
N GLN A 122 -16.37 -6.12 -3.12
CA GLN A 122 -17.19 -7.27 -3.48
C GLN A 122 -17.29 -7.39 -4.99
N GLU A 123 -17.23 -8.64 -5.46
CA GLU A 123 -17.56 -9.01 -6.83
C GLU A 123 -19.05 -8.78 -7.09
N LYS A 124 -19.37 -8.03 -8.15
CA LYS A 124 -20.72 -7.84 -8.67
C LYS A 124 -20.99 -8.87 -9.77
N GLU A 125 -22.12 -8.71 -10.45
CA GLU A 125 -22.47 -9.55 -11.60
C GLU A 125 -21.35 -9.56 -12.65
N GLN A 126 -21.11 -10.73 -13.25
CA GLN A 126 -20.19 -10.94 -14.38
C GLN A 126 -18.69 -10.77 -14.06
N GLY A 127 -18.29 -10.94 -12.80
CA GLY A 127 -16.87 -10.91 -12.40
C GLY A 127 -16.26 -9.52 -12.28
N LEU A 128 -17.12 -8.48 -12.34
CA LEU A 128 -16.71 -7.09 -12.18
C LEU A 128 -16.73 -6.71 -10.70
N PHE A 129 -15.65 -6.13 -10.20
CA PHE A 129 -15.60 -5.61 -8.83
C PHE A 129 -16.21 -4.21 -8.75
N SER A 130 -16.79 -3.86 -7.60
CA SER A 130 -17.18 -2.48 -7.31
C SER A 130 -16.03 -1.51 -7.54
N SER A 131 -16.30 -0.32 -8.09
CA SER A 131 -15.31 0.77 -8.17
C SER A 131 -15.06 1.43 -6.82
N VAL A 132 -15.99 1.29 -5.87
CA VAL A 132 -15.92 1.83 -4.52
C VAL A 132 -15.58 0.70 -3.54
N PRO A 133 -14.56 0.86 -2.68
CA PRO A 133 -14.23 -0.14 -1.67
C PRO A 133 -15.33 -0.22 -0.61
N LEU A 134 -15.60 -1.43 -0.13
CA LEU A 134 -16.50 -1.66 1.01
C LEU A 134 -15.89 -1.19 2.32
N GLY A 135 -14.56 -1.21 2.40
CA GLY A 135 -13.81 -0.70 3.52
C GLY A 135 -12.33 -0.64 3.22
N LYS A 136 -11.59 -0.06 4.15
CA LYS A 136 -10.14 0.04 4.12
C LYS A 136 -9.58 -0.09 5.52
N ASP A 137 -8.34 -0.55 5.59
CA ASP A 137 -7.56 -0.54 6.82
C ASP A 137 -6.13 -0.11 6.53
N THR A 138 -5.46 0.44 7.53
CA THR A 138 -4.12 1.01 7.40
C THR A 138 -3.33 0.81 8.68
N LEU A 139 -2.16 0.21 8.55
CA LEU A 139 -1.20 -0.05 9.61
C LEU A 139 0.11 0.65 9.30
N GLU A 140 0.63 1.39 10.27
CA GLU A 140 2.00 1.91 10.22
C GLU A 140 2.92 0.93 10.94
N VAL A 141 3.96 0.47 10.26
CA VAL A 141 4.95 -0.46 10.77
C VAL A 141 6.28 0.29 10.93
N PRO A 142 6.82 0.40 12.15
CA PRO A 142 8.15 0.96 12.40
C PRO A 142 9.25 0.18 11.67
N GLY A 143 10.38 0.83 11.34
CA GLY A 143 11.47 0.20 10.59
C GLY A 143 12.05 -1.07 11.23
N HIS A 144 12.06 -1.15 12.56
CA HIS A 144 12.57 -2.31 13.28
C HIS A 144 11.56 -3.46 13.40
N GLU A 145 10.27 -3.22 13.16
CA GLU A 145 9.24 -4.24 13.22
C GLU A 145 9.07 -4.93 11.88
N ARG A 146 8.76 -6.22 11.92
CA ARG A 146 8.59 -7.07 10.72
C ARG A 146 7.24 -7.74 10.62
N TYR A 147 6.46 -7.74 11.70
CA TYR A 147 5.16 -8.42 11.74
C TYR A 147 4.05 -7.37 11.78
N GLY A 148 2.96 -7.65 11.08
CA GLY A 148 1.79 -6.79 11.10
C GLY A 148 0.52 -7.54 10.73
N PHE A 149 -0.62 -6.92 11.01
CA PHE A 149 -1.91 -7.39 10.54
C PHE A 149 -2.78 -6.24 10.06
N LEU A 150 -3.59 -6.49 9.04
CA LEU A 150 -4.68 -5.60 8.61
C LEU A 150 -6.01 -6.27 8.94
N GLU A 151 -6.98 -5.49 9.39
CA GLU A 151 -8.29 -5.94 9.86
C GLU A 151 -9.40 -5.55 8.87
N LEU A 152 -9.91 -6.54 8.12
CA LEU A 152 -11.03 -6.35 7.22
C LEU A 152 -12.32 -6.50 8.03
N LYS A 153 -12.93 -5.38 8.38
CA LYS A 153 -14.16 -5.34 9.17
C LYS A 153 -15.38 -5.56 8.28
N ARG A 154 -16.35 -6.34 8.80
CA ARG A 154 -17.61 -6.57 8.10
C ARG A 154 -18.39 -5.27 7.90
N PRO A 155 -18.96 -5.03 6.70
CA PRO A 155 -19.86 -3.92 6.49
C PRO A 155 -21.23 -4.24 7.11
N GLY A 156 -21.64 -3.52 8.15
CA GLY A 156 -22.94 -3.71 8.80
C GLY A 156 -23.01 -4.94 9.72
N GLU A 157 -24.12 -5.68 9.66
CA GLU A 157 -24.39 -6.80 10.59
C GLU A 157 -23.73 -8.12 10.18
N ALA A 158 -23.59 -8.39 8.88
CA ALA A 158 -23.01 -9.62 8.34
C ALA A 158 -22.36 -9.36 6.97
N TRP A 159 -21.40 -10.19 6.58
CA TRP A 159 -20.85 -10.16 5.23
C TRP A 159 -21.88 -10.68 4.23
N ALA A 160 -21.95 -10.06 3.06
CA ALA A 160 -22.71 -10.61 1.95
C ALA A 160 -21.99 -11.84 1.37
N VAL A 161 -22.75 -12.86 0.95
CA VAL A 161 -22.18 -14.05 0.31
C VAL A 161 -21.60 -13.68 -1.04
N GLY A 162 -20.43 -14.24 -1.38
CA GLY A 162 -19.77 -14.03 -2.67
C GLY A 162 -18.26 -13.92 -2.59
N THR A 163 -17.64 -13.57 -3.72
CA THR A 163 -16.19 -13.37 -3.81
C THR A 163 -15.84 -11.91 -3.54
N TYR A 164 -14.67 -11.72 -2.96
CA TYR A 164 -14.11 -10.43 -2.64
C TYR A 164 -12.68 -10.34 -3.15
N LEU A 165 -12.29 -9.13 -3.57
CA LEU A 165 -10.94 -8.78 -3.93
C LEU A 165 -10.40 -7.77 -2.93
N VAL A 166 -9.23 -8.05 -2.39
CA VAL A 166 -8.43 -7.13 -1.60
C VAL A 166 -7.32 -6.59 -2.49
N LYS A 167 -7.16 -5.26 -2.47
CA LYS A 167 -6.01 -4.55 -3.04
C LYS A 167 -5.10 -4.11 -1.89
N LEU A 168 -3.81 -4.40 -2.03
CA LEU A 168 -2.79 -4.07 -1.03
C LEU A 168 -1.93 -2.92 -1.55
N PHE A 169 -1.62 -1.98 -0.66
CA PHE A 169 -0.76 -0.84 -0.96
C PHE A 169 0.30 -0.71 0.12
N ILE A 170 1.49 -0.30 -0.29
CA ILE A 170 2.61 -0.03 0.61
C ILE A 170 3.20 1.33 0.27
N THR A 171 3.34 2.18 1.27
CA THR A 171 3.81 3.55 1.10
C THR A 171 4.76 3.93 2.24
N PRO A 172 5.96 4.45 1.95
CA PRO A 172 6.82 5.04 2.98
C PRO A 172 6.09 6.16 3.73
N LEU A 173 6.33 6.28 5.02
CA LEU A 173 5.68 7.29 5.85
C LEU A 173 6.07 8.70 5.36
N GLY A 174 5.08 9.58 5.20
CA GLY A 174 5.27 10.95 4.70
C GLY A 174 5.25 11.08 3.18
N GLN A 175 5.20 9.96 2.44
CA GLN A 175 5.14 9.95 0.97
C GLN A 175 3.79 9.44 0.44
N GLN A 176 2.75 9.40 1.27
CA GLN A 176 1.44 8.84 0.90
C GLN A 176 0.84 9.54 -0.32
N SER A 177 0.98 10.86 -0.46
CA SER A 177 0.46 11.61 -1.60
C SER A 177 1.13 11.25 -2.94
N PHE A 178 2.38 10.79 -2.90
CA PHE A 178 3.14 10.39 -4.09
C PHE A 178 2.94 8.91 -4.45
N HIS A 179 2.49 8.10 -3.50
CA HIS A 179 2.32 6.65 -3.64
C HIS A 179 0.88 6.16 -3.46
N ALA A 180 -0.11 7.05 -3.39
CA ALA A 180 -1.52 6.71 -3.19
C ALA A 180 -2.09 5.73 -4.25
N GLY A 181 -1.44 5.63 -5.42
CA GLY A 181 -1.80 4.69 -6.49
C GLY A 181 -0.98 3.38 -6.51
N ASN A 182 0.02 3.20 -5.64
CA ASN A 182 0.96 2.08 -5.71
C ASN A 182 0.36 0.81 -5.10
N GLN A 183 -0.48 0.12 -5.89
CA GLN A 183 -0.97 -1.20 -5.58
C GLN A 183 0.17 -2.23 -5.74
N VAL A 184 0.56 -2.86 -4.63
CA VAL A 184 1.66 -3.84 -4.62
C VAL A 184 1.20 -5.27 -4.90
N GLY A 185 -0.09 -5.56 -4.71
CA GLY A 185 -0.64 -6.89 -4.93
C GLY A 185 -2.12 -7.00 -4.60
N THR A 186 -2.66 -8.19 -4.80
CA THR A 186 -4.07 -8.50 -4.56
C THR A 186 -4.24 -9.83 -3.83
N MET A 187 -5.35 -9.98 -3.10
CA MET A 187 -5.77 -11.24 -2.48
C MET A 187 -7.27 -11.45 -2.69
N ARG A 188 -7.75 -12.69 -2.74
CA ARG A 188 -9.16 -13.05 -2.90
C ARG A 188 -9.65 -13.92 -1.76
N PHE A 189 -10.84 -13.61 -1.28
CA PHE A 189 -11.56 -14.46 -0.33
C PHE A 189 -13.01 -14.63 -0.73
N THR A 190 -13.65 -15.67 -0.20
CA THR A 190 -15.03 -16.02 -0.45
C THR A 190 -15.78 -16.07 0.87
N ILE A 191 -16.94 -15.41 0.90
CA ILE A 191 -17.89 -15.51 2.00
C ILE A 191 -18.92 -16.57 1.68
N VAL A 192 -19.15 -17.49 2.62
CA VAL A 192 -20.14 -18.57 2.51
C VAL A 192 -21.14 -18.52 3.65
N GLN A 193 -22.37 -19.00 3.42
CA GLN A 193 -23.45 -19.01 4.42
C GLN A 193 -23.10 -19.86 5.66
N PHE A 194 -22.36 -20.95 5.47
CA PHE A 194 -21.92 -21.86 6.52
C PHE A 194 -20.46 -22.22 6.27
N ALA A 195 -19.61 -22.14 7.30
CA ALA A 195 -18.22 -22.56 7.18
C ALA A 195 -18.15 -24.05 6.76
N PRO A 196 -17.23 -24.45 5.87
CA PRO A 196 -16.96 -25.86 5.64
C PRO A 196 -16.58 -26.49 6.98
N VAL A 197 -17.30 -27.53 7.40
CA VAL A 197 -16.90 -28.35 8.55
C VAL A 197 -15.67 -29.13 8.09
N ASP A 198 -14.52 -28.90 8.72
CA ASP A 198 -13.31 -29.68 8.48
C ASP A 198 -13.61 -31.16 8.69
N GLY A 199 -13.73 -31.87 7.57
CA GLY A 199 -13.95 -33.31 7.53
C GLY A 199 -12.68 -34.04 7.93
N SER A 200 -12.37 -34.10 9.23
CA SER A 200 -11.44 -35.09 9.74
C SER A 200 -12.16 -36.45 9.79
N PRO A 201 -11.70 -37.48 9.06
CA PRO A 201 -12.16 -38.84 9.30
C PRO A 201 -11.62 -39.25 10.66
N ARG A 202 -12.52 -39.53 11.61
CA ARG A 202 -12.15 -40.26 12.82
C ARG A 202 -11.62 -41.62 12.37
N LYS A 203 -10.34 -41.87 12.63
CA LYS A 203 -9.81 -43.24 12.76
C LYS A 203 -9.91 -43.65 14.21
#